data_AF-A0A9D4J6Y5-F1
#
_entry.id   AF-A0A9D4J6Y5-F1
#
_cell.length_a   1.000
_cell.length_b   1.000
_cell.length_c   1.000
_cell.angle_alpha   90.00
_cell.angle_beta   90.00
_cell.angle_gamma   90.00
#
_symmetry.space_group_name_H-M   'P 1'
#
loop_
_entity.id
_entity.type
_entity.pdbx_description
1 polymer ?
#
loop_
_entity_poly.entity_id
_entity_poly.type
_entity_poly.pdbx_seq_one_letter_code
_entity_poly.pdbx_strand_id
1 'polypeptide(L)'
;MKEEKQNGFVEITYSMTQETCRDKIIKHFVLSSWKGVDIPTDRTKVLEMIEAVQTWQPEMSDDTPIVILDNGGFQKCGVVAVILNEIYRILQQNGQINILQSVKTMMYGKKPSHPQHDAVQVLL
;
A
#
# COMPACT_ATOMS: atom_id res chain seq x y z
N MET A 1 9.54 12.84 -14.45
CA MET A 1 9.90 11.94 -13.35
C MET A 1 10.60 12.77 -12.28
N LYS A 2 10.04 12.86 -11.09
CA LYS A 2 10.69 13.46 -9.93
C LYS A 2 10.90 12.34 -8.91
N GLU A 3 12.14 12.19 -8.46
CA GLU A 3 12.52 11.25 -7.41
C GLU A 3 12.86 12.05 -6.16
N GLU A 4 12.20 11.75 -5.06
CA GLU A 4 12.58 12.25 -3.75
C GLU A 4 13.10 11.09 -2.91
N LYS A 5 14.36 11.20 -2.48
CA LYS A 5 14.98 10.20 -1.61
C LYS A 5 14.73 10.60 -0.17
N GLN A 6 13.77 9.95 0.46
CA GLN A 6 13.70 9.91 1.90
C GLN A 6 14.62 8.78 2.40
N ASN A 7 15.24 8.97 3.56
CA ASN A 7 16.17 7.98 4.09
C ASN A 7 15.42 6.66 4.29
N GLY A 8 15.69 5.61 3.50
CA GLY A 8 15.09 4.27 3.65
C GLY A 8 14.04 3.85 2.62
N PHE A 9 13.32 4.77 1.98
CA PHE A 9 12.42 4.49 0.85
C PHE A 9 12.46 5.63 -0.18
N VAL A 10 12.16 5.31 -1.44
CA VAL A 10 12.14 6.29 -2.54
C VAL A 10 10.69 6.58 -2.91
N GLU A 11 10.38 7.86 -3.07
CA GLU A 11 9.11 8.29 -3.64
C GLU A 11 9.31 8.68 -5.12
N ILE A 12 8.48 8.11 -5.99
CA ILE A 12 8.52 8.38 -7.43
C ILE A 12 7.13 8.81 -7.87
N THR A 13 7.04 9.98 -8.50
CA THR A 13 5.79 10.49 -9.07
C THR A 13 5.78 10.36 -10.59
N TYR A 14 4.70 9.77 -11.11
CA TYR A 14 4.41 9.62 -12.53
C TYR A 14 3.15 10.40 -12.91
N SER A 15 3.15 10.98 -14.10
CA SER A 15 1.95 11.51 -14.76
C SER A 15 1.59 10.58 -15.91
N MET A 16 0.41 10.00 -15.88
CA MET A 16 -0.11 9.16 -16.94
C MET A 16 -1.23 9.90 -17.66
N THR A 17 -0.97 10.25 -18.91
CA THR A 17 -1.96 10.82 -19.84
C THR A 17 -2.39 9.72 -20.79
N GLN A 18 -3.70 9.49 -20.88
CA GLN A 18 -4.28 8.56 -21.85
C GLN A 18 -5.25 9.36 -22.73
N GLU A 19 -5.24 9.14 -24.05
CA GLU A 19 -6.03 9.95 -25.00
C GLU A 19 -7.53 10.06 -24.66
N THR A 20 -8.07 9.07 -23.95
CA THR A 20 -9.49 8.97 -23.60
C THR A 20 -9.79 9.12 -22.10
N CYS A 21 -8.78 9.38 -21.26
CA CYS A 21 -8.96 9.45 -19.81
C CYS A 21 -8.32 10.70 -19.23
N ARG A 22 -8.89 11.19 -18.12
CA ARG A 22 -8.31 12.28 -17.33
C ARG A 22 -6.88 11.92 -16.92
N ASP A 23 -6.00 12.92 -16.94
CA ASP A 23 -4.62 12.78 -16.45
C ASP A 23 -4.63 12.20 -15.03
N LYS A 24 -3.82 11.16 -14.82
CA LYS A 24 -3.66 10.51 -13.51
C LYS A 24 -2.26 10.76 -12.97
N ILE A 25 -2.19 11.17 -11.72
CA ILE A 25 -0.94 11.23 -10.96
C ILE A 25 -0.82 9.92 -10.19
N ILE A 26 0.30 9.24 -10.34
CA ILE A 26 0.61 8.00 -9.63
C ILE A 26 1.83 8.26 -8.75
N LYS A 27 1.70 8.06 -7.43
CA LYS A 27 2.86 7.96 -6.53
C LYS A 27 3.21 6.49 -6.30
N HIS A 28 4.51 6.21 -6.36
CA HIS A 28 5.08 4.92 -6.04
C HIS A 28 6.07 5.08 -4.89
N PHE A 29 5.84 4.32 -3.82
CA PHE A 29 6.68 4.30 -2.63
C PHE A 29 7.47 2.98 -2.64
N VAL A 30 8.80 3.09 -2.75
CA VAL A 30 9.69 1.93 -2.92
C VAL A 30 10.57 1.77 -1.69
N LEU A 31 10.25 0.78 -0.85
CA LEU A 31 11.03 0.44 0.34
C LEU A 31 12.22 -0.47 -0.02
N SER A 32 13.41 0.12 -0.14
CA SER A 32 14.63 -0.61 -0.50
C SER A 32 15.35 -1.26 0.71
N SER A 33 14.99 -0.86 1.92
CA SER A 33 15.64 -1.32 3.16
C SER A 33 15.17 -2.72 3.61
N TRP A 34 14.02 -3.20 3.14
CA TRP A 34 13.47 -4.51 3.52
C TRP A 34 13.98 -5.64 2.61
N LYS A 35 15.18 -6.13 2.90
CA LYS A 35 15.83 -7.24 2.20
C LYS A 35 15.46 -8.59 2.84
N GLY A 36 15.44 -9.66 2.04
CA GLY A 36 15.15 -11.04 2.52
C GLY A 36 13.65 -11.36 2.62
N VAL A 37 13.33 -12.47 3.29
CA VAL A 37 11.95 -13.00 3.46
C VAL A 37 11.40 -12.72 4.87
N ASP A 38 12.28 -12.31 5.78
CA ASP A 38 12.00 -12.13 7.19
C ASP A 38 11.42 -10.74 7.50
N ILE A 39 11.37 -10.38 8.79
CA ILE A 39 10.93 -9.05 9.25
C ILE A 39 11.82 -7.92 8.68
N PRO A 40 11.30 -6.68 8.57
CA PRO A 40 12.09 -5.55 8.11
C PRO A 40 13.29 -5.32 9.04
N THR A 41 14.48 -5.19 8.45
CA THR A 41 15.72 -4.85 9.18
C THR A 41 15.58 -3.50 9.89
N ASP A 42 14.91 -2.55 9.24
CA ASP A 42 14.55 -1.26 9.81
C ASP A 42 13.04 -1.08 9.77
N ARG A 43 12.40 -1.28 10.92
CA ARG A 43 10.94 -1.17 11.08
C ARG A 43 10.48 0.28 11.01
N THR A 44 11.34 1.22 11.38
CA THR A 44 11.04 2.66 11.33
C THR A 44 10.80 3.08 9.89
N LYS A 45 11.58 2.56 8.93
CA LYS A 45 11.39 2.89 7.51
C LYS A 45 10.11 2.34 6.91
N VAL A 46 9.61 1.22 7.43
CA VAL A 46 8.28 0.72 7.06
C VAL A 46 7.20 1.68 7.55
N LEU A 47 7.30 2.15 8.80
CA LEU A 47 6.34 3.09 9.37
C LEU A 47 6.37 4.44 8.66
N GLU A 48 7.56 5.00 8.41
CA GLU A 48 7.71 6.26 7.65
C GLU A 48 7.12 6.15 6.23
N MET A 49 7.34 5.02 5.54
CA MET A 49 6.72 4.78 4.23
C MET A 49 5.19 4.70 4.33
N ILE A 50 4.67 4.00 5.35
CA ILE A 50 3.22 3.89 5.58
C ILE A 50 2.60 5.26 5.88
N GLU A 51 3.26 6.08 6.68
CA GLU A 51 2.84 7.46 6.95
C GLU A 51 2.81 8.31 5.67
N ALA A 52 3.82 8.18 4.80
CA ALA A 52 3.84 8.86 3.52
C ALA A 52 2.70 8.41 2.58
N VAL A 53 2.39 7.10 2.57
CA VAL A 53 1.23 6.55 1.83
C VAL A 53 -0.07 7.13 2.39
N GLN A 54 -0.24 7.18 3.71
CA GLN A 54 -1.44 7.71 4.36
C GLN A 54 -1.60 9.21 4.21
N THR A 55 -0.51 9.95 4.11
CA THR A 55 -0.56 11.39 3.84
C THR A 55 -1.06 11.67 2.42
N TRP A 56 -0.69 10.82 1.46
CA TRP A 56 -1.10 10.98 0.07
C TRP A 56 -2.48 10.40 -0.24
N GLN A 57 -2.90 9.34 0.47
CA GLN A 57 -4.16 8.65 0.20
C GLN A 57 -5.41 9.56 0.20
N PRO A 58 -5.58 10.54 1.11
CA PRO A 58 -6.70 11.48 1.07
C PRO A 58 -6.75 12.40 -0.15
N GLU A 59 -5.63 12.56 -0.87
CA GLU A 59 -5.59 13.31 -2.14
C GLU A 59 -6.17 12.50 -3.31
N MET A 60 -6.40 11.20 -3.11
CA MET A 60 -7.01 10.31 -4.10
C MET A 60 -8.54 10.33 -3.98
N SER A 61 -9.24 10.01 -5.07
CA SER A 61 -10.69 9.75 -4.99
C SER A 61 -10.98 8.57 -4.07
N ASP A 62 -12.08 8.63 -3.32
CA ASP A 62 -12.47 7.69 -2.25
C ASP A 62 -12.43 6.19 -2.63
N ASP A 63 -12.54 5.85 -3.92
CA ASP A 63 -12.55 4.46 -4.40
C ASP A 63 -11.23 4.01 -5.07
N THR A 64 -10.12 4.73 -4.84
CA THR A 64 -8.84 4.40 -5.52
C THR A 64 -8.06 3.33 -4.75
N PRO A 65 -7.87 2.11 -5.30
CA PRO A 65 -7.18 1.05 -4.59
C PRO A 65 -5.68 1.34 -4.45
N ILE A 66 -5.10 0.92 -3.33
CA ILE A 66 -3.64 0.91 -3.15
C ILE A 66 -3.09 -0.41 -3.71
N VAL A 67 -2.10 -0.29 -4.59
CA VAL A 67 -1.40 -1.44 -5.16
C VAL A 67 -0.12 -1.70 -4.37
N ILE A 68 0.03 -2.92 -3.85
CA ILE A 68 1.23 -3.33 -3.09
C ILE A 68 1.91 -4.46 -3.85
N LEU A 69 3.21 -4.32 -4.11
CA LEU A 69 4.00 -5.27 -4.89
C LEU A 69 5.23 -5.73 -4.09
N ASP A 70 5.62 -6.99 -4.26
CA ASP A 70 6.86 -7.57 -3.75
C ASP A 70 7.43 -8.53 -4.80
N ASN A 71 8.75 -8.62 -4.88
CA ASN A 71 9.46 -9.48 -5.84
C ASN A 71 9.48 -10.95 -5.39
N GLY A 72 9.23 -11.23 -4.10
CA GLY A 72 9.37 -12.56 -3.48
C GLY A 72 8.08 -13.35 -3.27
N GLY A 73 6.91 -12.83 -3.69
CA GLY A 73 5.60 -13.45 -3.45
C GLY A 73 4.65 -12.52 -2.70
N PHE A 74 3.92 -13.04 -1.70
CA PHE A 74 2.86 -12.29 -1.00
C PHE A 74 3.20 -11.89 0.44
N GLN A 75 4.37 -12.27 0.96
CA GLN A 75 4.68 -12.18 2.40
C GLN A 75 4.76 -10.74 2.89
N LYS A 76 5.60 -9.91 2.26
CA LYS A 76 5.77 -8.50 2.65
C LYS A 76 4.52 -7.69 2.33
N CYS A 77 3.91 -7.95 1.16
CA CYS A 77 2.64 -7.35 0.78
C CYS A 77 1.57 -7.60 1.84
N GLY A 78 1.46 -8.83 2.36
CA GLY A 78 0.49 -9.18 3.38
C GLY A 78 0.70 -8.43 4.70
N VAL A 79 1.96 -8.27 5.13
CA VAL A 79 2.28 -7.48 6.33
C VAL A 79 1.89 -6.02 6.14
N VAL A 80 2.29 -5.40 5.04
CA VAL A 80 1.96 -3.99 4.76
C VAL A 80 0.45 -3.79 4.61
N ALA A 81 -0.25 -4.70 3.93
CA ALA A 81 -1.70 -4.66 3.76
C ALA A 81 -2.44 -4.71 5.11
N VAL A 82 -2.02 -5.61 6.01
CA VAL A 82 -2.63 -5.71 7.35
C VAL A 82 -2.36 -4.43 8.15
N ILE A 83 -1.15 -3.88 8.11
CA ILE A 83 -0.85 -2.63 8.83
C ILE A 83 -1.74 -1.49 8.31
N LEU A 84 -1.83 -1.31 6.99
CA LEU A 84 -2.67 -0.27 6.38
C LEU A 84 -4.14 -0.42 6.78
N ASN A 85 -4.68 -1.66 6.72
CA ASN A 85 -6.05 -1.94 7.10
C ASN A 85 -6.32 -1.68 8.59
N GLU A 86 -5.40 -2.07 9.48
CA GLU A 86 -5.57 -1.79 10.91
C GLU A 86 -5.48 -0.30 11.22
N ILE A 87 -4.58 0.46 10.58
CA ILE A 87 -4.53 1.91 10.80
C ILE A 87 -5.83 2.56 10.30
N TYR A 88 -6.33 2.18 9.12
CA TYR A 88 -7.62 2.65 8.64
C TYR A 88 -8.74 2.37 9.67
N ARG A 89 -8.80 1.15 10.22
CA ARG A 89 -9.76 0.80 11.27
C ARG A 89 -9.57 1.61 12.56
N ILE A 90 -8.34 1.87 12.98
CA ILE A 90 -8.08 2.70 14.16
C ILE A 90 -8.63 4.11 13.95
N LEU A 91 -8.39 4.70 12.78
CA LEU A 91 -8.82 6.05 12.43
C LEU A 91 -10.36 6.15 12.28
N GLN A 92 -11.01 5.09 11.78
CA GLN A 92 -12.43 5.10 11.42
C GLN A 92 -13.35 4.41 12.45
N GLN A 93 -12.84 3.52 13.30
CA GLN A 93 -13.64 2.59 14.13
C GLN A 93 -13.17 2.55 15.60
N ASN A 94 -13.07 3.71 16.24
CA ASN A 94 -12.88 3.84 17.70
C ASN A 94 -11.60 3.16 18.26
N GLY A 95 -10.57 2.94 17.43
CA GLY A 95 -9.27 2.45 17.89
C GLY A 95 -9.17 0.95 18.23
N GLN A 96 -10.13 0.11 17.81
CA GLN A 96 -10.02 -1.34 18.03
C GLN A 96 -9.19 -2.01 16.93
N ILE A 97 -8.20 -2.80 17.35
CA ILE A 97 -7.31 -3.56 16.47
C ILE A 97 -7.65 -5.05 16.58
N ASN A 98 -7.87 -5.72 15.45
CA ASN A 98 -8.10 -7.17 15.38
C ASN A 98 -7.34 -7.80 14.22
N ILE A 99 -6.05 -8.01 14.44
CA ILE A 99 -5.10 -8.54 13.45
C ILE A 99 -5.56 -9.89 12.90
N LEU A 100 -6.09 -10.79 13.74
CA LEU A 100 -6.53 -12.12 13.30
C LEU A 100 -7.69 -12.03 12.31
N GLN A 101 -8.68 -11.17 12.56
CA GLN A 101 -9.78 -10.96 11.63
C GLN A 101 -9.29 -10.33 10.33
N SER A 102 -8.35 -9.40 10.41
CA SER A 102 -7.82 -8.73 9.21
C SER A 102 -7.00 -9.66 8.33
N VAL A 103 -6.20 -10.55 8.93
CA VAL A 103 -5.53 -11.63 8.21
C VAL A 103 -6.55 -12.60 7.59
N LYS A 104 -7.63 -12.95 8.30
CA LYS A 104 -8.70 -13.78 7.74
C LYS A 104 -9.41 -13.12 6.56
N THR A 105 -9.75 -11.83 6.67
CA THR A 105 -10.35 -11.07 5.57
C THR A 105 -9.42 -11.02 4.36
N MET A 106 -8.12 -10.84 4.59
CA MET A 106 -7.14 -10.85 3.50
C MET A 106 -7.01 -12.23 2.83
N MET A 107 -7.05 -13.32 3.61
CA MET A 107 -6.89 -14.69 3.08
C MET A 107 -8.16 -15.27 2.46
N TYR A 108 -9.33 -14.96 3.03
CA TYR A 108 -10.61 -15.61 2.70
C TYR A 108 -11.69 -14.63 2.24
N GLY A 109 -11.43 -13.33 2.28
CA GLY A 109 -12.34 -12.32 1.78
C GLY A 109 -12.58 -12.50 0.28
N LYS A 110 -13.81 -12.23 -0.16
CA LYS A 110 -14.12 -12.22 -1.59
C LYS A 110 -13.29 -11.11 -2.25
N LYS A 111 -12.44 -11.46 -3.21
CA LYS A 111 -11.89 -10.49 -4.16
C LYS A 111 -13.07 -9.80 -4.87
N PRO A 112 -13.08 -8.47 -5.03
CA PRO A 112 -14.08 -7.81 -5.85
C PRO A 112 -14.03 -8.39 -7.27
N SER A 113 -15.20 -8.58 -7.86
CA SER A 113 -15.44 -9.44 -9.02
C SER A 113 -14.89 -8.92 -10.36
N HIS A 114 -13.97 -7.95 -10.38
CA HIS A 114 -13.35 -7.43 -11.60
C HIS A 114 -11.83 -7.27 -11.45
N PRO A 115 -11.04 -8.20 -12.02
CA PRO A 115 -9.59 -8.09 -12.11
C PRO A 115 -9.15 -7.59 -13.50
N GLN A 116 -8.32 -6.55 -13.57
CA GLN A 116 -7.41 -6.37 -14.71
C GLN A 116 -5.97 -6.40 -14.19
N HIS A 117 -5.29 -7.49 -14.54
CA HIS A 117 -3.84 -7.74 -14.58
C HIS A 117 -3.02 -7.54 -13.29
N ASP A 118 -2.62 -8.67 -12.69
CA ASP A 118 -1.40 -8.96 -11.92
C ASP A 118 -0.89 -7.93 -10.88
N ALA A 119 -1.80 -7.17 -10.30
CA ALA A 119 -1.55 -6.38 -9.09
C ALA A 119 -2.38 -6.96 -7.93
N VAL A 120 -1.73 -7.21 -6.80
CA VAL A 120 -2.44 -7.38 -5.52
C VAL A 120 -3.07 -6.03 -5.19
N GLN A 121 -4.32 -5.85 -5.63
CA GLN A 121 -5.16 -4.74 -5.21
C GLN A 121 -5.55 -4.98 -3.75
N VAL A 122 -5.02 -4.13 -2.86
CA VAL A 122 -5.55 -4.00 -1.51
C VAL A 122 -6.60 -2.90 -1.61
N LEU A 123 -7.87 -3.29 -1.76
CA LEU A 123 -8.97 -2.37 -1.49
C LEU A 123 -9.00 -2.13 0.02
N LEU A 124 -8.93 -0.85 0.40
CA LEU A 124 -9.43 -0.37 1.70
C LEU A 124 -10.91 0.00 1.52
#